data_AF-A0A955XMG2-F1
#
_entry.id   AF-A0A955XMG2-F1
#
_cell.length_a   1.000
_cell.length_b   1.000
_cell.length_c   1.000
_cell.angle_alpha   90.00
_cell.angle_beta   90.00
_cell.angle_gamma   90.00
#
_symmetry.space_group_name_H-M   'P 1'
#
loop_
_entity.id
_entity.type
_entity.pdbx_description
1 polymer ?
#
loop_
_entity_poly.entity_id
_entity_poly.type
_entity_poly.pdbx_seq_one_letter_code
_entity_poly.pdbx_strand_id
1 'polypeptide(L)'
;SLHEKTFVMDSYNFMTPVTETETRYYWFQLRNVRPQDEELSQMMAHDVRKAFEEDRAVLHEVQKGMTHKTSPHIDLSIDAGPLRFRRQLEAMIAQEALVDEKMQG
;
A
#
# COMPACT_ATOMS: atom_id res chain seq x y z
N SER A 1 3.03 26.07 -10.05
CA SER A 1 1.79 25.39 -10.51
C SER A 1 2.13 24.52 -11.70
N LEU A 2 1.36 23.44 -11.91
CA LEU A 2 1.49 22.61 -13.12
C LEU A 2 0.90 23.34 -14.33
N HIS A 3 1.33 22.93 -15.53
CA HIS A 3 0.79 23.44 -16.79
C HIS A 3 -0.64 22.94 -17.00
N GLU A 4 -1.50 23.73 -17.66
CA GLU A 4 -2.93 23.40 -17.86
C GLU A 4 -3.17 22.05 -18.58
N LYS A 5 -2.22 21.66 -19.43
CA LYS A 5 -2.28 20.42 -20.23
C LYS A 5 -1.62 19.23 -19.54
N THR A 6 -1.16 19.37 -18.31
CA THR A 6 -0.55 18.26 -17.57
C THR A 6 -1.65 17.24 -17.24
N PHE A 7 -1.47 16.00 -17.69
CA PHE A 7 -2.25 14.88 -17.20
C PHE A 7 -1.80 14.55 -15.77
N VAL A 8 -2.75 14.50 -14.85
CA VAL A 8 -2.54 14.12 -13.46
C VAL A 8 -3.49 12.98 -13.14
N MET A 9 -2.92 11.93 -12.55
CA MET A 9 -3.66 10.80 -12.03
C MET A 9 -3.18 10.52 -10.62
N ASP A 10 -4.10 10.69 -9.67
CA ASP A 10 -3.82 10.45 -8.26
C ASP A 10 -4.27 9.02 -7.92
N SER A 11 -3.35 8.23 -7.38
CA SER A 11 -3.60 6.86 -6.97
C SER A 11 -3.65 6.79 -5.45
N TYR A 12 -4.81 6.39 -4.92
CA TYR A 12 -5.03 6.25 -3.49
C TYR A 12 -5.03 4.78 -3.10
N ASN A 13 -4.29 4.46 -2.04
CA ASN A 13 -4.10 3.11 -1.54
C ASN A 13 -4.23 3.09 -0.02
N PHE A 14 -5.28 2.45 0.48
CA PHE A 14 -5.58 2.35 1.90
C PHE A 14 -5.60 0.89 2.31
N MET A 15 -4.80 0.56 3.33
CA MET A 15 -4.72 -0.79 3.87
C MET A 15 -5.19 -0.76 5.31
N THR A 16 -6.11 -1.65 5.65
CA THR A 16 -6.61 -1.83 7.01
C THR A 16 -6.31 -3.26 7.45
N PRO A 17 -5.41 -3.44 8.43
CA PRO A 17 -5.14 -4.77 9.00
C PRO A 17 -6.43 -5.41 9.52
N VAL A 18 -6.64 -6.70 9.24
CA VAL A 18 -7.77 -7.49 9.73
C VAL A 18 -7.27 -8.56 10.69
N THR A 19 -6.20 -9.25 10.31
CA THR A 19 -5.42 -10.17 11.15
C THR A 19 -3.93 -9.87 10.96
N GLU A 20 -3.05 -10.63 11.61
CA GLU A 20 -1.60 -10.49 11.42
C GLU A 20 -1.17 -10.69 9.96
N THR A 21 -1.87 -11.55 9.22
CA THR A 21 -1.51 -11.94 7.84
C THR A 21 -2.53 -11.53 6.79
N GLU A 22 -3.59 -10.83 7.19
CA GLU A 22 -4.66 -10.40 6.29
C GLU A 22 -4.92 -8.91 6.43
N THR A 23 -5.03 -8.24 5.29
CA THR A 23 -5.34 -6.82 5.20
C THR A 23 -6.48 -6.60 4.20
N ARG A 24 -7.33 -5.62 4.49
CA ARG A 24 -8.29 -5.13 3.52
C ARG A 24 -7.67 -3.96 2.78
N TYR A 25 -7.53 -4.11 1.46
CA TYR A 25 -6.90 -3.11 0.59
C TYR A 25 -7.96 -2.41 -0.25
N TYR A 26 -8.20 -1.14 0.05
CA TYR A 26 -9.02 -0.23 -0.75
C TYR A 26 -8.14 0.62 -1.67
N TRP A 27 -8.50 0.68 -2.95
CA TRP A 27 -7.79 1.48 -3.94
C TRP A 27 -8.78 2.17 -4.88
N PHE A 28 -8.37 3.33 -5.36
CA PHE A 28 -9.07 4.02 -6.45
C PHE A 28 -8.14 5.06 -7.07
N GLN A 29 -8.50 5.50 -8.27
CA GLN A 29 -7.76 6.52 -8.98
C GLN A 29 -8.66 7.68 -9.35
N LEU A 30 -8.12 8.89 -9.24
CA LEU A 30 -8.74 10.12 -9.71
C LEU A 30 -7.92 10.66 -10.88
N ARG A 31 -8.58 11.29 -11.84
CA ARG A 31 -7.93 11.92 -13.00
C ARG A 31 -8.47 13.30 -13.24
N ASN A 32 -7.63 14.19 -13.76
CA ASN A 32 -8.02 15.58 -14.06
C ASN A 32 -8.57 15.78 -15.49
N VAL A 33 -8.68 14.73 -16.31
CA VAL A 33 -9.10 14.81 -17.72
C VAL A 33 -10.37 14.01 -18.01
N ARG A 34 -11.19 14.53 -18.93
CA ARG A 34 -12.36 13.85 -19.52
C ARG A 34 -13.26 13.16 -18.47
N PRO A 35 -13.79 13.88 -17.45
CA PRO A 35 -14.54 13.26 -16.36
C PRO A 35 -15.90 12.67 -16.79
N GLN A 36 -16.49 13.14 -17.89
CA GLN A 36 -17.76 12.62 -18.43
C GLN A 36 -17.57 11.52 -19.49
N ASP A 37 -16.34 11.06 -19.69
CA ASP A 37 -16.05 10.02 -20.68
C ASP A 37 -16.15 8.64 -20.04
N GLU A 38 -17.29 7.97 -20.29
CA GLU A 38 -17.58 6.66 -19.70
C GLU A 38 -16.69 5.56 -20.31
N GLU A 39 -16.43 5.58 -21.61
CA GLU A 39 -15.59 4.58 -22.28
C GLU A 39 -14.16 4.61 -21.71
N LEU A 40 -13.60 5.82 -21.56
CA LEU A 40 -12.30 6.01 -20.93
C LEU A 40 -12.30 5.56 -19.47
N SER A 41 -13.36 5.85 -18.72
CA SER A 41 -13.51 5.40 -17.33
C SER A 41 -13.49 3.88 -17.24
N GLN A 42 -14.22 3.17 -18.11
CA GLN A 42 -14.25 1.71 -18.12
C GLN A 42 -12.89 1.11 -18.49
N MET A 43 -12.22 1.66 -19.51
CA MET A 43 -10.88 1.23 -19.90
C MET A 43 -9.88 1.39 -18.75
N MET A 44 -9.83 2.57 -18.13
CA MET A 44 -8.93 2.81 -16.98
C MET A 44 -9.27 1.90 -15.80
N ALA A 45 -10.55 1.74 -15.45
CA ALA A 45 -10.96 0.88 -14.34
C ALA A 45 -10.61 -0.60 -14.58
N HIS A 46 -10.60 -1.06 -15.84
CA HIS A 46 -10.12 -2.39 -16.19
C HIS A 46 -8.61 -2.52 -15.98
N ASP A 47 -7.84 -1.58 -16.51
CA ASP A 47 -6.37 -1.65 -16.47
C ASP A 47 -5.81 -1.52 -15.05
N VAL A 48 -6.38 -0.63 -14.24
CA VAL A 48 -5.97 -0.47 -12.84
C VAL A 48 -6.32 -1.71 -12.02
N ARG A 49 -7.49 -2.31 -12.26
CA ARG A 49 -7.87 -3.56 -11.60
C ARG A 49 -6.91 -4.69 -11.95
N LYS A 50 -6.48 -4.77 -13.21
CA LYS A 50 -5.49 -5.75 -13.63
C LYS A 50 -4.16 -5.57 -12.91
N ALA A 51 -3.64 -4.33 -12.85
CA ALA A 51 -2.41 -4.04 -12.11
C ALA A 51 -2.54 -4.39 -10.62
N PHE A 52 -3.68 -4.08 -10.00
CA PHE A 52 -3.95 -4.44 -8.61
C PHE A 52 -3.94 -5.96 -8.38
N GLU A 53 -4.52 -6.72 -9.30
CA GLU A 53 -4.54 -8.19 -9.23
C GLU A 53 -3.13 -8.80 -9.38
N GLU A 54 -2.29 -8.19 -10.21
CA GLU A 54 -0.86 -8.55 -10.33
C GLU A 54 -0.12 -8.30 -9.00
N ASP A 55 -0.28 -7.11 -8.40
CA ASP A 55 0.30 -6.78 -7.09
C ASP A 55 -0.18 -7.73 -6.00
N ARG A 56 -1.48 -8.05 -5.97
CA ARG A 56 -2.06 -8.99 -4.99
C ARG A 56 -1.40 -10.37 -5.08
N ALA A 57 -1.20 -10.88 -6.28
CA ALA A 57 -0.56 -12.18 -6.48
C ALA A 57 0.88 -12.19 -5.93
N VAL A 58 1.65 -11.13 -6.19
CA VAL A 58 3.01 -10.97 -5.66
C VAL A 58 3.00 -10.89 -4.13
N LEU A 59 2.11 -10.10 -3.54
CA LEU A 59 2.02 -9.93 -2.09
C LEU A 59 1.69 -11.24 -1.36
N HIS A 60 0.86 -12.11 -1.94
CA HIS A 60 0.59 -13.43 -1.37
C HIS A 60 1.83 -14.32 -1.32
N GLU A 61 2.64 -14.33 -2.39
CA GLU A 61 3.89 -15.11 -2.40
C GLU A 61 4.94 -14.49 -1.47
N VAL A 62 5.00 -13.17 -1.38
CA VAL A 62 5.85 -12.47 -0.39
C VAL A 62 5.45 -12.86 1.04
N GLN A 63 4.17 -12.90 1.37
CA GLN A 63 3.71 -13.32 2.70
C GLN A 63 4.15 -14.76 3.02
N LYS A 64 3.98 -15.71 2.08
CA LYS A 64 4.48 -17.08 2.25
C LYS A 64 5.99 -17.10 2.48
N GLY A 65 6.74 -16.34 1.69
CA GLY A 65 8.19 -16.22 1.82
C GLY A 65 8.62 -15.64 3.17
N MET A 66 7.92 -14.62 3.67
CA MET A 66 8.16 -14.02 4.98
C MET A 66 7.85 -14.99 6.12
N THR A 67 6.73 -15.72 6.06
CA THR A 67 6.35 -16.71 7.07
C THR A 67 7.35 -17.85 7.18
N HIS A 68 7.96 -18.28 6.07
CA HIS A 68 8.90 -19.40 6.02
C HIS A 68 10.37 -18.97 5.92
N LYS A 69 10.68 -17.72 6.23
CA LYS A 69 12.00 -17.12 6.04
C LYS A 69 13.06 -17.78 6.93
N THR A 70 14.19 -18.16 6.33
CA THR A 70 15.33 -18.81 7.03
C THR A 70 16.63 -18.01 6.98
N SER A 71 16.72 -16.99 6.13
CA SER A 71 17.90 -16.14 5.96
C SER A 71 17.57 -14.66 6.21
N PRO A 72 18.53 -13.78 6.51
CA PRO A 72 18.29 -12.34 6.65
C PRO A 72 17.76 -11.67 5.36
N HIS A 73 17.18 -10.46 5.47
CA HIS A 73 16.81 -9.68 4.27
C HIS A 73 18.07 -9.22 3.53
N ILE A 74 18.00 -9.21 2.20
CA ILE A 74 18.97 -8.52 1.34
C ILE A 74 18.32 -7.19 0.95
N ASP A 75 18.79 -6.10 1.54
CA ASP A 75 18.25 -4.78 1.29
C ASP A 75 18.96 -4.14 0.09
N LEU A 76 18.17 -3.55 -0.81
CA LEU A 76 18.64 -2.78 -1.96
C LEU A 76 18.48 -1.28 -1.69
N SER A 77 19.17 -0.45 -2.49
CA SER A 77 19.08 1.01 -2.35
C SER A 77 17.64 1.55 -2.51
N ILE A 78 16.79 0.86 -3.28
CA ILE A 78 15.38 1.25 -3.47
C ILE A 78 14.52 0.98 -2.22
N ASP A 79 14.96 0.10 -1.32
CA ASP A 79 14.19 -0.29 -0.12
C ASP A 79 14.28 0.73 1.00
N ALA A 80 15.10 1.78 0.86
CA ALA A 80 15.33 2.77 1.89
C ALA A 80 14.04 3.47 2.35
N GLY A 81 13.08 3.71 1.44
CA GLY A 81 11.78 4.28 1.77
C GLY A 81 10.92 3.35 2.63
N PRO A 82 10.55 2.15 2.12
CA PRO A 82 9.79 1.16 2.88
C PRO A 82 10.42 0.76 4.22
N LEU A 83 11.75 0.63 4.30
CA LEU A 83 12.44 0.30 5.55
C LEU A 83 12.30 1.41 6.61
N ARG A 84 12.37 2.69 6.21
CA ARG A 84 12.12 3.80 7.13
C ARG A 84 10.68 3.81 7.63
N PHE A 85 9.72 3.54 6.74
CA PHE A 85 8.30 3.44 7.11
C PHE A 85 8.07 2.34 8.15
N ARG A 86 8.61 1.13 7.94
CA ARG A 86 8.49 0.02 8.90
C ARG A 86 9.02 0.38 10.29
N ARG A 87 10.21 0.98 10.36
CA ARG A 87 10.82 1.40 11.64
C ARG A 87 9.97 2.44 12.38
N GLN A 88 9.37 3.38 11.66
CA GLN A 88 8.48 4.37 12.27
C GLN A 88 7.19 3.74 12.80
N LEU A 89 6.59 2.83 12.01
CA LEU A 89 5.40 2.10 12.41
C LEU A 89 5.66 1.22 13.66
N GLU A 90 6.79 0.51 13.69
CA GLU A 90 7.22 -0.28 14.85
C GLU A 90 7.35 0.59 16.12
N ALA A 91 7.92 1.80 15.98
CA ALA A 91 8.03 2.73 17.10
C ALA A 91 6.66 3.23 17.60
N MET A 92 5.71 3.47 16.69
CA MET A 92 4.34 3.86 17.06
C MET A 92 3.61 2.73 17.80
N ILE A 93 3.71 1.49 17.31
CA ILE A 93 3.13 0.31 17.96
C ILE A 93 3.74 0.11 19.35
N ALA A 94 5.06 0.24 19.50
CA ALA A 94 5.72 0.14 20.80
C ALA A 94 5.25 1.24 21.77
N GLN A 95 5.01 2.45 21.26
CA GLN A 95 4.47 3.54 22.07
C GLN A 95 3.04 3.24 22.53
N GLU A 96 2.18 2.70 21.67
CA GLU A 96 0.82 2.28 22.02
C GLU A 96 0.83 1.22 23.14
N ALA A 97 1.68 0.20 23.02
CA ALA A 97 1.80 -0.85 24.04
C ALA A 97 2.21 -0.29 25.42
N LEU A 98 3.14 0.66 25.47
CA LEU A 98 3.55 1.31 26.73
C LEU A 98 2.43 2.14 27.36
N VAL A 99 1.53 2.71 26.56
CA VAL A 99 0.36 3.43 27.08
C VAL A 99 -0.63 2.43 27.67
N ASP A 100 -0.91 1.32 26.99
CA ASP A 100 -1.82 0.29 27.47
C ASP A 100 -1.35 -0.33 28.79
N GLU A 101 -0.05 -0.65 28.94
CA GLU A 101 0.53 -1.15 30.18
C GLU A 101 0.31 -0.19 31.37
N LYS A 102 0.47 1.11 31.14
CA LYS A 102 0.26 2.14 32.17
C LYS A 102 -1.21 2.31 32.56
N MET A 103 -2.13 2.00 31.66
CA MET A 103 -3.57 2.11 31.93
C MET A 103 -4.14 0.87 32.62
N GLN A 104 -3.43 -0.26 32.57
CA GLN A 104 -3.81 -1.51 33.23
C GLN A 104 -3.27 -1.65 34.66
N GLY A 105 -2.25 -0.87 35.03
CA GLY A 105 -1.69 -0.79 36.40
C GLY A 105 -2.37 0.28 37.24
#